data_AF-A0A2U3V9G7-F1
#
_entry.id   AF-A0A2U3V9G7-F1
#
_cell.length_a   1.000
_cell.length_b   1.000
_cell.length_c   1.000
_cell.angle_alpha   90.00
_cell.angle_beta   90.00
_cell.angle_gamma   90.00
#
_symmetry.space_group_name_H-M   'P 1'
#
loop_
_entity.id
_entity.type
_entity.pdbx_description
1 polymer ?
#
loop_
_entity_poly.entity_id
_entity_poly.type
_entity_poly.pdbx_seq_one_letter_code
_entity_poly.pdbx_strand_id
1 'polypeptide(L)'
;MAAWRVPASVGAALGRQPSAAPPPEPPRVGEGFRQRLSFTLCSASQGDCGGSGPDSQGGPEGAARRPASEELTAAERRILELHAAACAAGQLNYVDPATGYMVLTRLAHLQRGRCCGSTCRHCPYGHVNVKDPSKKKRFNSHFYV
;
A
#
# COMPACT_ATOMS: atom_id res chain seq x y z
N MET A 1 -68.01 23.74 -5.35
CA MET A 1 -66.79 23.31 -4.64
C MET A 1 -66.80 21.79 -4.58
N ALA A 2 -66.15 21.11 -5.52
CA ALA A 2 -66.17 19.65 -5.61
C ALA A 2 -64.88 19.09 -4.99
N ALA A 3 -65.00 18.49 -3.81
CA ALA A 3 -63.94 17.79 -3.12
C ALA A 3 -63.85 16.36 -3.66
N TRP A 4 -62.72 15.99 -4.24
CA TRP A 4 -62.44 14.61 -4.65
C TRP A 4 -61.37 14.02 -3.73
N ARG A 5 -61.74 12.92 -3.07
CA ARG A 5 -60.87 12.13 -2.20
C ARG A 5 -59.90 11.31 -3.05
N VAL A 6 -58.63 11.30 -2.67
CA VAL A 6 -57.59 10.43 -3.24
C VAL A 6 -57.57 9.10 -2.46
N PRO A 7 -57.56 7.93 -3.13
CA PRO A 7 -57.33 6.66 -2.45
C PRO A 7 -55.85 6.48 -2.10
N ALA A 8 -55.60 6.11 -0.84
CA ALA A 8 -54.31 5.62 -0.38
C ALA A 8 -54.00 4.26 -1.03
N SER A 9 -52.78 4.05 -1.52
CA SER A 9 -52.35 2.73 -1.97
C SER A 9 -50.86 2.48 -1.72
N VAL A 10 -50.66 1.48 -0.86
CA VAL A 10 -49.66 0.40 -0.90
C VAL A 10 -48.19 0.78 -0.71
N GLY A 11 -47.67 0.42 0.46
CA GLY A 11 -46.26 0.48 0.82
C GLY A 11 -45.42 -0.50 -0.02
N ALA A 12 -44.32 0.02 -0.56
CA ALA A 12 -43.31 -0.77 -1.24
C ALA A 12 -42.38 -1.46 -0.23
N ALA A 13 -42.27 -2.77 -0.38
CA ALA A 13 -41.43 -3.65 0.41
C ALA A 13 -39.95 -3.23 0.37
N LEU A 14 -39.33 -3.11 1.54
CA LEU A 14 -37.89 -2.92 1.70
C LEU A 14 -37.15 -4.14 1.13
N GLY A 15 -36.50 -3.95 -0.02
CA GLY A 15 -35.59 -4.91 -0.60
C GLY A 15 -34.45 -5.25 0.36
N ARG A 16 -34.33 -6.55 0.65
CA ARG A 16 -33.28 -7.19 1.44
C ARG A 16 -31.90 -6.91 0.81
N GLN A 17 -31.06 -6.17 1.53
CA GLN A 17 -29.66 -5.89 1.14
C GLN A 17 -28.86 -7.21 1.07
N PRO A 18 -28.09 -7.48 0.00
CA PRO A 18 -27.16 -8.60 -0.03
C PRO A 18 -25.98 -8.33 0.92
N SER A 19 -25.65 -9.32 1.73
CA SER A 19 -24.55 -9.27 2.70
C SER A 19 -23.21 -9.09 2.00
N ALA A 20 -22.42 -8.10 2.46
CA ALA A 20 -21.07 -7.83 1.98
C ALA A 20 -20.19 -9.08 2.16
N ALA A 21 -19.51 -9.48 1.10
CA ALA A 21 -18.56 -10.59 1.14
C ALA A 21 -17.43 -10.31 2.15
N PRO A 22 -17.01 -11.31 2.94
CA PRO A 22 -15.93 -11.14 3.91
C PRO A 22 -14.58 -10.86 3.21
N PRO A 23 -13.66 -10.11 3.86
CA PRO A 23 -12.34 -9.84 3.31
C PRO A 23 -11.54 -11.14 3.11
N PRO A 24 -10.68 -11.24 2.07
CA PRO A 24 -9.87 -12.42 1.83
C PRO A 24 -8.81 -12.59 2.94
N GLU A 25 -8.71 -13.82 3.45
CA GLU A 25 -7.71 -14.22 4.44
C GLU A 25 -6.29 -14.07 3.88
N PRO A 26 -5.30 -13.73 4.72
CA PRO A 26 -3.90 -13.74 4.30
C PRO A 26 -3.44 -15.15 3.90
N PRO A 27 -2.51 -15.27 2.94
CA PRO A 27 -1.96 -16.56 2.55
C PRO A 27 -1.23 -17.19 3.75
N ARG A 28 -1.60 -18.43 4.01
CA ARG A 28 -1.03 -19.31 5.04
C ARG A 28 0.38 -19.63 4.57
N VAL A 29 1.40 -19.01 5.16
CA VAL A 29 2.79 -19.32 4.83
C VAL A 29 3.07 -20.74 5.33
N GLY A 30 3.17 -21.68 4.39
CA GLY A 30 3.54 -23.05 4.68
C GLY A 30 4.98 -23.10 5.14
N GLU A 31 5.21 -23.71 6.31
CA GLU A 31 6.52 -24.16 6.76
C GLU A 31 7.12 -25.15 5.75
N GLY A 32 8.40 -24.99 5.48
CA GLY A 32 9.20 -25.84 4.60
C GLY A 32 10.17 -24.95 3.84
N PHE A 33 11.48 -25.02 4.06
CA PHE A 33 12.24 -26.21 3.81
C PHE A 33 13.66 -25.97 4.36
N ARG A 34 14.02 -26.69 5.42
CA ARG A 34 15.37 -26.72 5.96
C ARG A 34 16.30 -27.37 4.94
N GLN A 35 17.04 -26.55 4.19
CA GLN A 35 18.15 -27.05 3.39
C GLN A 35 19.45 -26.76 4.13
N ARG A 36 19.87 -27.79 4.86
CA ARG A 36 21.19 -27.99 5.43
C ARG A 36 22.20 -28.01 4.28
N LEU A 37 22.85 -26.89 4.02
CA LEU A 37 24.02 -26.84 3.14
C LEU A 37 25.27 -27.02 3.99
N SER A 38 25.68 -28.29 4.09
CA SER A 38 27.01 -28.69 4.54
C SER A 38 28.04 -28.28 3.49
N PHE A 39 28.76 -27.19 3.77
CA PHE A 39 29.97 -26.84 3.04
C PHE A 39 31.17 -27.24 3.88
N THR A 40 31.70 -28.42 3.61
CA THR A 40 33.01 -28.85 4.10
C THR A 40 34.06 -28.09 3.30
N LEU A 41 34.90 -27.28 3.96
CA LEU A 41 36.23 -26.99 3.44
C LEU A 41 37.25 -26.75 4.57
N CYS A 42 38.15 -27.73 4.62
CA CYS A 42 39.53 -27.78 5.06
C CYS A 42 40.10 -26.72 6.01
N SER A 43 40.62 -27.24 7.13
CA SER A 43 41.60 -26.62 8.01
C SER A 43 42.88 -26.23 7.26
N ALA A 44 43.38 -25.03 7.54
CA ALA A 44 44.79 -24.68 7.39
C ALA A 44 45.24 -23.96 8.67
N SER A 45 46.36 -24.41 9.20
CA SER A 45 46.88 -24.14 10.53
C SER A 45 47.91 -23.00 10.57
N GLN A 46 47.89 -22.29 11.71
CA GLN A 46 48.98 -21.61 12.44
C GLN A 46 49.53 -20.26 11.96
N GLY A 47 49.66 -19.37 12.95
CA GLY A 47 50.43 -18.13 12.94
C GLY A 47 50.11 -17.28 14.18
N ASP A 48 50.78 -17.58 15.30
CA ASP A 48 50.81 -16.78 16.53
C ASP A 48 51.97 -15.76 16.46
N CYS A 49 51.73 -14.49 16.81
CA CYS A 49 52.51 -13.76 17.83
C CYS A 49 52.12 -12.26 17.93
N GLY A 50 51.52 -11.90 19.08
CA GLY A 50 51.72 -10.73 19.96
C GLY A 50 52.05 -9.31 19.46
N GLY A 51 51.36 -8.32 20.06
CA GLY A 51 52.03 -7.12 20.61
C GLY A 51 51.33 -5.76 20.54
N SER A 52 50.75 -5.35 21.69
CA SER A 52 50.65 -3.97 22.24
C SER A 52 49.69 -2.92 21.65
N GLY A 53 48.84 -2.37 22.54
CA GLY A 53 47.82 -1.33 22.28
C GLY A 53 48.36 0.08 21.99
N PRO A 54 47.46 1.07 21.89
CA PRO A 54 47.13 1.77 23.14
C PRO A 54 45.63 2.00 23.37
N ASP A 55 45.35 2.18 24.65
CA ASP A 55 44.14 2.73 25.24
C ASP A 55 43.77 4.08 24.61
N SER A 56 42.54 4.21 24.15
CA SER A 56 41.91 5.50 23.87
C SER A 56 40.41 5.35 24.08
N GLN A 57 40.02 5.52 25.34
CA GLN A 57 38.65 5.78 25.74
C GLN A 57 38.16 7.09 25.11
N GLY A 58 36.98 7.06 24.51
CA GLY A 58 36.31 8.26 24.01
C GLY A 58 35.09 7.97 23.14
N GLY A 59 33.98 7.54 23.74
CA GLY A 59 32.66 7.96 23.23
C GLY A 59 32.45 9.45 23.59
N PRO A 60 31.51 10.19 22.94
CA PRO A 60 30.24 9.67 22.46
C PRO A 60 29.91 10.04 21.01
N GLU A 61 28.96 9.27 20.49
CA GLU A 61 27.80 9.69 19.71
C GLU A 61 27.83 11.03 18.98
N GLY A 62 27.50 10.96 17.70
CA GLY A 62 27.26 12.13 16.89
C GLY A 62 27.86 12.06 15.50
N ALA A 63 28.04 10.85 14.93
CA ALA A 63 27.89 10.76 13.48
C ALA A 63 26.51 11.33 13.19
N ALA A 64 26.47 12.59 12.76
CA ALA A 64 25.30 13.25 12.24
C ALA A 64 24.89 12.48 10.99
N ARG A 65 24.26 11.32 11.19
CA ARG A 65 23.35 10.70 10.24
C ARG A 65 22.38 11.82 9.93
N ARG A 66 22.50 12.36 8.72
CA ARG A 66 21.47 13.23 8.12
C ARG A 66 20.11 12.70 8.58
N PRO A 67 19.35 13.42 9.41
CA PRO A 67 17.99 13.01 9.63
C PRO A 67 17.24 13.27 8.33
N ALA A 68 16.45 12.29 7.91
CA ALA A 68 15.20 12.53 7.21
C ALA A 68 15.28 13.26 5.85
N SER A 69 15.87 12.64 4.82
CA SER A 69 15.26 12.74 3.49
C SER A 69 14.09 11.77 3.44
N GLU A 70 12.96 12.23 3.97
CA GLU A 70 11.60 11.79 3.62
C GLU A 70 11.32 10.27 3.75
N GLU A 71 11.40 9.75 4.97
CA GLU A 71 10.80 8.46 5.27
C GLU A 71 9.26 8.57 5.17
N LEU A 72 8.68 7.92 4.15
CA LEU A 72 7.23 7.75 4.03
C LEU A 72 6.62 7.33 5.37
N THR A 73 5.50 7.93 5.76
CA THR A 73 4.78 7.57 6.98
C THR A 73 4.34 6.10 6.94
N ALA A 74 4.02 5.52 8.11
CA ALA A 74 3.55 4.13 8.19
C ALA A 74 2.32 3.86 7.30
N ALA A 75 1.39 4.82 7.24
CA ALA A 75 0.20 4.73 6.39
C ALA A 75 0.57 4.73 4.90
N GLU A 76 1.49 5.60 4.48
CA GLU A 76 1.93 5.70 3.08
C GLU A 76 2.69 4.46 2.62
N ARG A 77 3.51 3.86 3.50
CA ARG A 77 4.13 2.55 3.23
C ARG A 77 3.08 1.48 3.01
N ARG A 78 2.02 1.44 3.84
CA ARG A 78 0.94 0.46 3.69
C ARG A 78 0.16 0.66 2.40
N ILE A 79 -0.06 1.90 1.98
CA ILE A 79 -0.69 2.22 0.68
C ILE A 79 0.11 1.62 -0.47
N LEU A 80 1.44 1.78 -0.46
CA LEU A 80 2.32 1.23 -1.48
C LEU A 80 2.31 -0.29 -1.50
N GLU A 81 2.39 -0.92 -0.33
CA GLU A 81 2.36 -2.36 -0.19
C GLU A 81 1.06 -2.96 -0.74
N LEU A 82 -0.10 -2.40 -0.34
CA LEU A 82 -1.40 -2.86 -0.81
C LEU A 82 -1.58 -2.64 -2.31
N HIS A 83 -1.10 -1.51 -2.82
CA HIS A 83 -1.11 -1.25 -4.26
C HIS A 83 -0.27 -2.27 -5.03
N ALA A 84 0.96 -2.54 -4.56
CA ALA A 84 1.87 -3.49 -5.18
C ALA A 84 1.29 -4.91 -5.15
N ALA A 85 0.75 -5.33 -3.99
CA ALA A 85 0.09 -6.61 -3.83
C ALA A 85 -1.13 -6.75 -4.76
N ALA A 86 -1.98 -5.73 -4.85
CA ALA A 86 -3.12 -5.71 -5.76
C ALA A 86 -2.66 -5.81 -7.23
N CYS A 87 -1.61 -5.09 -7.62
CA CYS A 87 -1.05 -5.19 -8.96
C CYS A 87 -0.50 -6.60 -9.25
N ALA A 88 0.27 -7.17 -8.32
CA ALA A 88 0.83 -8.51 -8.47
C ALA A 88 -0.25 -9.60 -8.57
N ALA A 89 -1.36 -9.43 -7.85
CA ALA A 89 -2.51 -10.32 -7.88
C ALA A 89 -3.47 -10.06 -9.07
N GLY A 90 -3.16 -9.09 -9.95
CA GLY A 90 -4.04 -8.71 -11.07
C GLY A 90 -5.35 -8.04 -10.64
N GLN A 91 -5.44 -7.56 -9.40
CA GLN A 91 -6.61 -6.87 -8.89
C GLN A 91 -6.67 -5.43 -9.42
N LEU A 92 -7.89 -5.00 -9.77
CA LEU A 92 -8.13 -3.69 -10.36
C LEU A 92 -8.28 -2.58 -9.32
N ASN A 93 -8.44 -2.94 -8.04
CA ASN A 93 -8.62 -1.98 -6.96
C ASN A 93 -8.10 -2.53 -5.63
N TYR A 94 -7.89 -1.64 -4.68
CA TYR A 94 -7.59 -1.94 -3.27
C TYR A 94 -8.25 -0.89 -2.38
N VAL A 95 -8.39 -1.18 -1.09
CA VAL A 95 -8.89 -0.21 -0.11
C VAL A 95 -7.72 0.57 0.48
N ASP A 96 -7.79 1.89 0.40
CA ASP A 96 -6.80 2.79 0.99
C ASP A 96 -6.90 2.76 2.52
N PRO A 97 -5.86 2.33 3.25
CA PRO A 97 -5.89 2.24 4.70
C PRO A 97 -6.00 3.60 5.40
N ALA A 98 -5.62 4.70 4.72
CA ALA A 98 -5.69 6.04 5.30
C ALA A 98 -7.07 6.69 5.14
N THR A 99 -7.78 6.41 4.05
CA THR A 99 -9.05 7.09 3.71
C THR A 99 -10.27 6.16 3.71
N GLY A 100 -10.06 4.85 3.66
CA GLY A 100 -11.11 3.84 3.51
C GLY A 100 -11.70 3.76 2.09
N TYR A 101 -11.20 4.53 1.12
CA TYR A 101 -11.74 4.54 -0.24
C TYR A 101 -11.24 3.36 -1.08
N MET A 102 -12.10 2.89 -1.98
CA MET A 102 -11.69 1.99 -3.05
C MET A 102 -10.89 2.77 -4.11
N VAL A 103 -9.60 2.45 -4.20
CA VAL A 103 -8.68 3.09 -5.14
C VAL A 103 -8.37 2.14 -6.29
N LEU A 104 -8.51 2.64 -7.51
CA LEU A 104 -8.12 1.89 -8.72
C LEU A 104 -6.60 1.75 -8.79
N THR A 105 -6.14 0.55 -9.14
CA THR A 105 -4.72 0.29 -9.36
C THR A 105 -4.24 0.91 -10.66
N ARG A 106 -2.91 0.97 -10.84
CA ARG A 106 -2.30 1.43 -12.09
C ARG A 106 -2.73 0.53 -13.23
N LEU A 107 -2.79 -0.79 -12.99
CA LEU A 107 -3.26 -1.78 -13.96
C LEU A 107 -4.67 -1.48 -14.44
N ALA A 108 -5.61 -1.15 -13.54
CA ALA A 108 -6.97 -0.82 -13.93
C ALA A 108 -7.05 0.41 -14.83
N HIS A 109 -6.20 1.40 -14.61
CA HIS A 109 -6.13 2.57 -15.49
C HIS A 109 -5.52 2.23 -16.86
N LEU A 110 -4.48 1.41 -16.90
CA LEU A 110 -3.88 0.94 -18.15
C LEU A 110 -4.88 0.10 -18.96
N GLN A 111 -5.61 -0.82 -18.31
CA GLN A 111 -6.65 -1.62 -18.96
C GLN A 111 -7.80 -0.75 -19.48
N ARG A 112 -8.18 0.30 -18.73
CA ARG A 112 -9.21 1.26 -19.16
C ARG A 112 -8.73 2.19 -20.29
N GLY A 113 -7.43 2.45 -20.39
CA GLY A 113 -6.84 3.36 -21.37
C GLY A 113 -7.06 4.86 -21.12
N ARG A 114 -7.70 5.26 -20.01
CA ARG A 114 -7.96 6.68 -19.69
C ARG A 114 -8.08 6.98 -18.20
N CYS A 115 -7.90 8.26 -17.85
CA CYS A 115 -8.12 8.76 -16.49
C CYS A 115 -9.59 8.63 -16.07
N CYS A 116 -9.84 8.13 -14.86
CA CYS A 116 -11.19 7.96 -14.32
C CYS A 116 -11.89 9.27 -13.91
N GLY A 117 -11.13 10.35 -13.65
CA GLY A 117 -11.67 11.62 -13.14
C GLY A 117 -11.92 11.66 -11.62
N SER A 118 -11.61 10.59 -10.89
CA SER A 118 -11.88 10.44 -9.44
C SER A 118 -10.64 10.57 -8.55
N THR A 119 -9.61 11.32 -9.00
CA THR A 119 -8.40 11.66 -8.20
C THR A 119 -7.71 10.45 -7.53
N CYS A 120 -7.65 9.32 -8.25
CA CYS A 120 -7.01 8.09 -7.77
C CYS A 120 -5.51 8.29 -7.50
N ARG A 121 -4.99 7.62 -6.46
CA ARG A 121 -3.60 7.73 -5.99
C ARG A 121 -2.57 7.31 -7.04
N HIS A 122 -2.90 6.36 -7.93
CA HIS A 122 -1.95 5.75 -8.87
C HIS A 122 -2.35 5.96 -10.34
N CYS A 123 -2.87 7.15 -10.67
CA CYS A 123 -3.26 7.48 -12.03
C CYS A 123 -2.02 7.68 -12.93
N PRO A 124 -1.79 6.86 -13.97
CA PRO A 124 -0.67 7.06 -14.90
C PRO A 124 -0.86 8.26 -15.83
N TYR A 125 -2.08 8.83 -15.86
CA TYR A 125 -2.47 9.90 -16.78
C TYR A 125 -2.55 11.28 -16.11
N GLY A 126 -1.86 11.51 -14.99
CA GLY A 126 -1.73 12.88 -14.48
C GLY A 126 -3.02 13.60 -14.09
N HIS A 127 -4.08 12.86 -13.72
CA HIS A 127 -5.40 13.43 -13.40
C HIS A 127 -6.02 14.29 -14.53
N VAL A 128 -5.69 14.02 -15.81
CA VAL A 128 -6.19 14.81 -16.96
C VAL A 128 -7.71 14.93 -17.05
N ASN A 129 -8.46 13.95 -16.54
CA ASN A 129 -9.93 13.94 -16.58
C ASN A 129 -10.58 14.41 -15.26
N VAL A 130 -9.80 14.97 -14.32
CA VAL A 130 -10.35 15.59 -13.11
C VAL A 130 -10.81 17.00 -13.47
N LYS A 131 -12.13 17.20 -13.54
CA LYS A 131 -12.77 18.45 -13.98
C LYS A 131 -12.51 19.61 -13.01
N ASP A 132 -12.62 19.35 -11.72
CA ASP A 132 -12.40 20.36 -10.69
C ASP A 132 -10.90 20.53 -10.42
N PRO A 133 -10.29 21.70 -10.73
CA PRO A 133 -8.86 21.91 -10.47
C PRO A 133 -8.54 21.84 -8.97
N SER A 134 -9.45 22.29 -8.11
CA SER A 134 -9.29 22.25 -6.65
C SER A 134 -9.21 20.83 -6.06
N LYS A 135 -9.64 19.81 -6.81
CA LYS A 135 -9.57 18.40 -6.38
C LYS A 135 -8.30 17.71 -6.88
N LYS A 136 -7.51 18.35 -7.75
CA LYS A 136 -6.26 17.77 -8.25
C LYS A 136 -5.27 17.65 -7.11
N LYS A 137 -4.76 16.44 -6.92
CA LYS A 137 -3.81 16.11 -5.85
C LYS A 137 -2.39 16.34 -6.32
N ARG A 138 -1.46 16.56 -5.38
CA ARG A 138 -0.04 16.72 -5.69
C ARG A 138 0.64 15.36 -5.73
N PHE A 139 1.55 15.16 -6.67
CA PHE A 139 2.36 13.95 -6.70
C PHE A 139 3.54 14.11 -5.73
N ASN A 140 3.63 13.26 -4.71
CA ASN A 140 4.73 13.30 -3.73
C ASN A 140 6.03 12.70 -4.33
N SER A 141 5.91 11.61 -5.09
CA SER A 141 7.00 10.85 -5.78
C SER A 141 6.56 9.38 -5.96
N HIS A 142 5.76 8.92 -5.01
CA HIS A 142 5.19 7.58 -4.95
C HIS A 142 3.76 7.51 -5.47
N PHE A 143 2.92 8.46 -5.05
CA PHE A 143 1.52 8.57 -5.44
C PHE A 143 0.99 9.99 -5.24
N TYR A 144 -0.26 10.20 -5.66
CA TYR A 144 -1.00 11.44 -5.45
C TYR A 144 -1.56 11.56 -4.03
N VAL A 145 -1.28 12.69 -3.37
CA VAL A 145 -1.79 13.11 -2.06
C VAL A 145 -2.50 14.44 -2.13
#